data_AF-A0A524QDJ2-F1
#
_entry.id   AF-A0A524QDJ2-F1
#
_cell.length_a   1.000
_cell.length_b   1.000
_cell.length_c   1.000
_cell.angle_alpha   90.00
_cell.angle_beta   90.00
_cell.angle_gamma   90.00
#
_symmetry.space_group_name_H-M   'P 1'
#
loop_
_entity.id
_entity.type
_entity.pdbx_description
1 polymer ?
#
loop_
_entity_poly.entity_id
_entity_poly.type
_entity_poly.pdbx_seq_one_letter_code
_entity_poly.pdbx_strand_id
1 'polypeptide(L)'
;AAGLNPDEAVDMQFRIKATIHPDVPVVYSDVTEAKITPYATTFPPIYMTGGATGGWNWDLYTYKELRSSAPNVYETVAKFINGEAFRFFKQADWNPVSWNYPYFTTVSSEFENAVDGDSNFRFVGTTGYFKVTVNMTTKTVSMVAVAEPVLFATGAALGGWNWDTDNIQLTWLSNGIFRATTNFAVETFRFFKQAGWGDGYNYPYFDGGTVSPLFENANDGDSNFKFIGTPGSYTITVNLIDKIVTMTQP
;
A
#
# COMPACT_ATOMS: atom_id res chain seq x y z
N ALA A 1 -9.10 15.40 17.42
CA ALA A 1 -7.70 15.45 17.89
C ALA A 1 -7.39 16.88 18.31
N ALA A 2 -6.69 17.11 19.42
CA ALA A 2 -6.41 18.45 19.97
C ALA A 2 -5.39 19.28 19.15
N GLY A 3 -5.09 18.88 17.91
CA GLY A 3 -4.17 19.60 17.02
C GLY A 3 -2.72 19.66 17.49
N LEU A 4 -2.32 18.77 18.41
CA LEU A 4 -0.96 18.77 18.96
C LEU A 4 0.05 18.18 17.97
N ASN A 5 1.24 18.77 17.92
CA ASN A 5 2.35 18.21 17.17
C ASN A 5 2.84 16.92 17.85
N PRO A 6 3.11 15.86 17.08
CA PRO A 6 3.71 14.65 17.62
C PRO A 6 5.15 14.90 18.08
N ASP A 7 5.59 14.11 19.05
CA ASP A 7 6.93 14.08 19.65
C ASP A 7 7.38 15.40 20.30
N GLU A 8 6.47 16.38 20.39
CA GLU A 8 6.64 17.64 21.11
C GLU A 8 5.85 17.58 22.43
N ALA A 9 6.52 17.89 23.54
CA ALA A 9 5.86 17.93 24.84
C ALA A 9 5.02 19.20 24.97
N VAL A 10 3.74 19.06 25.33
CA VAL A 10 2.79 20.15 25.48
C VAL A 10 2.12 20.09 26.84
N ASP A 11 1.98 21.24 27.49
CA ASP A 11 1.21 21.38 28.71
C ASP A 11 -0.29 21.42 28.38
N MET A 12 -1.06 20.53 28.97
CA MET A 12 -2.50 20.43 28.79
C MET A 12 -3.24 20.67 30.10
N GLN A 13 -4.29 21.48 30.02
CA GLN A 13 -5.19 21.78 31.12
C GLN A 13 -6.44 20.90 31.04
N PHE A 14 -6.75 20.25 32.15
CA PHE A 14 -7.90 19.38 32.35
C PHE A 14 -8.81 19.98 33.42
N ARG A 15 -10.12 19.95 33.17
CA ARG A 15 -11.14 20.21 34.20
C ARG A 15 -12.33 19.29 34.00
N ILE A 16 -12.92 18.86 35.10
CA ILE A 16 -14.10 17.99 35.09
C ILE A 16 -15.34 18.88 35.12
N LYS A 17 -16.32 18.58 34.27
CA LYS A 17 -17.66 19.17 34.29
C LYS A 17 -18.63 18.12 34.87
N ALA A 18 -19.30 18.45 35.96
CA ALA A 18 -20.32 17.60 36.58
C ALA A 18 -21.72 18.18 36.35
N THR A 19 -22.64 17.32 35.86
CA THR A 19 -24.06 17.63 35.68
C THR A 19 -24.87 16.49 36.27
N ILE A 20 -25.85 16.78 37.14
CA ILE A 20 -26.70 15.74 37.76
C ILE A 20 -28.18 15.86 37.40
N HIS A 21 -28.63 17.05 36.99
CA HIS A 21 -29.99 17.32 36.52
C HIS A 21 -30.00 18.61 35.68
N PRO A 22 -30.86 18.77 34.66
CA PRO A 22 -30.94 20.00 33.87
C PRO A 22 -31.18 21.27 34.69
N ASP A 23 -31.93 21.15 35.79
CA ASP A 23 -32.27 22.29 36.68
C ASP A 23 -31.22 22.53 37.79
N VAL A 24 -30.21 21.66 37.91
CA VAL A 24 -29.11 21.86 38.86
C VAL A 24 -27.94 22.52 38.12
N PRO A 25 -27.43 23.67 38.61
CA PRO A 25 -26.27 24.31 38.00
C PRO A 25 -25.08 23.37 37.86
N VAL A 26 -24.42 23.46 36.71
CA VAL A 26 -23.20 22.71 36.43
C VAL A 26 -22.10 23.15 37.41
N VAL A 27 -21.36 22.17 37.93
CA VAL A 27 -20.16 22.42 38.73
C VAL A 27 -18.92 22.01 37.93
N TYR A 28 -17.84 22.77 38.08
CA TYR A 28 -16.55 22.46 37.49
C TYR A 28 -15.50 22.24 38.58
N SER A 29 -14.58 21.30 38.34
CA SER A 29 -13.39 21.16 39.18
C SER A 29 -12.42 22.32 38.95
N ASP A 30 -11.42 22.42 39.82
CA ASP A 30 -10.20 23.17 39.53
C ASP A 30 -9.50 22.63 38.27
N VAL A 31 -8.70 23.48 37.65
CA VAL A 31 -7.86 23.10 36.50
C VAL A 31 -6.66 22.32 37.00
N THR A 32 -6.43 21.15 36.42
CA THR A 32 -5.22 20.34 36.60
C THR A 32 -4.38 20.38 35.34
N GLU A 33 -3.08 20.55 35.47
CA GLU A 33 -2.15 20.54 34.34
C GLU A 33 -1.46 19.17 34.25
N ALA A 34 -1.32 18.66 33.03
CA ALA A 34 -0.44 17.53 32.75
C ALA A 34 0.38 17.82 31.50
N LYS A 35 1.66 17.46 31.55
CA LYS A 35 2.55 17.52 30.40
C LYS A 35 2.42 16.22 29.62
N ILE A 36 2.02 16.32 28.35
CA ILE A 36 1.88 15.16 27.48
C ILE A 36 2.79 15.29 26.26
N THR A 37 3.28 14.16 25.77
CA THR A 37 4.01 14.08 24.49
C THR A 37 3.24 13.10 23.59
N PRO A 38 2.44 13.60 22.65
CA PRO A 38 1.72 12.74 21.70
C PRO A 38 2.70 12.02 20.77
N TYR A 39 2.38 10.82 20.34
CA TYR A 39 3.16 10.11 19.31
C TYR A 39 2.53 10.30 17.93
N ALA A 40 3.37 10.34 16.89
CA ALA A 40 2.88 10.31 15.51
C ALA A 40 2.11 9.01 15.25
N THR A 41 0.90 9.14 14.70
CA THR A 41 0.06 7.99 14.30
C THR A 41 0.09 7.72 12.80
N THR A 42 0.76 8.59 12.04
CA THR A 42 0.91 8.49 10.58
C THR A 42 2.35 8.78 10.21
N PHE A 43 2.97 7.85 9.49
CA PHE A 43 4.36 7.99 9.05
C PHE A 43 4.37 7.95 7.51
N PRO A 44 4.88 9.01 6.86
CA PRO A 44 5.05 9.00 5.40
C PRO A 44 5.92 7.83 4.96
N PRO A 45 5.66 7.24 3.78
CA PRO A 45 6.46 6.14 3.27
C PRO A 45 7.90 6.57 2.98
N ILE A 46 8.78 5.57 2.87
CA ILE A 46 10.07 5.72 2.18
C ILE A 46 10.00 5.03 0.82
N TYR A 47 11.01 5.22 -0.01
CA TYR A 47 11.02 4.73 -1.38
C TYR A 47 12.27 3.91 -1.66
N MET A 48 12.20 3.01 -2.63
CA MET A 48 13.37 2.38 -3.22
C MET A 48 13.28 2.38 -4.74
N THR A 49 14.41 2.57 -5.40
CA THR A 49 14.52 2.51 -6.87
C THR A 49 15.91 1.98 -7.26
N GLY A 50 16.01 1.41 -8.46
CA GLY A 50 17.21 0.79 -8.98
C GLY A 50 16.94 -0.40 -9.90
N GLY A 51 17.97 -0.84 -10.62
CA GLY A 51 17.91 -1.99 -11.52
C GLY A 51 17.32 -3.24 -10.87
N ALA A 52 17.58 -3.46 -9.58
CA ALA A 52 17.06 -4.63 -8.86
C ALA A 52 15.54 -4.61 -8.72
N THR A 53 14.90 -3.43 -8.72
CA THR A 53 13.48 -3.27 -8.35
C THR A 53 12.63 -2.61 -9.44
N GLY A 54 13.17 -2.39 -10.64
CA GLY A 54 12.41 -1.87 -11.80
C GLY A 54 13.15 -0.88 -12.69
N GLY A 55 14.30 -0.34 -12.26
CA GLY A 55 15.10 0.64 -12.99
C GLY A 55 15.44 1.89 -12.17
N TRP A 56 16.32 2.74 -12.70
CA TRP A 56 16.81 3.96 -12.04
C TRP A 56 16.02 5.20 -12.49
N ASN A 57 14.73 5.24 -12.20
CA ASN A 57 13.89 6.42 -12.45
C ASN A 57 12.75 6.55 -11.43
N TRP A 58 12.05 7.68 -11.50
CA TRP A 58 10.92 8.03 -10.64
C TRP A 58 9.56 7.88 -11.36
N ASP A 59 9.53 7.17 -12.49
CA ASP A 59 8.28 6.88 -13.17
C ASP A 59 7.41 5.99 -12.30
N LEU A 60 6.10 6.19 -12.39
CA LEU A 60 5.12 5.45 -11.61
C LEU A 60 5.32 3.94 -11.81
N TYR A 61 5.38 3.21 -10.70
CA TYR A 61 5.66 1.77 -10.62
C TYR A 61 7.10 1.34 -10.86
N THR A 62 8.00 2.19 -11.36
CA THR A 62 9.43 1.85 -11.38
C THR A 62 10.00 1.86 -9.96
N TYR A 63 9.82 2.98 -9.26
CA TYR A 63 10.10 3.04 -7.83
C TYR A 63 9.08 2.20 -7.05
N LYS A 64 9.47 1.78 -5.84
CA LYS A 64 8.61 1.07 -4.90
C LYS A 64 8.45 1.90 -3.64
N GLU A 65 7.20 2.06 -3.22
CA GLU A 65 6.85 2.69 -1.95
C GLU A 65 6.91 1.64 -0.83
N LEU A 66 7.58 1.97 0.28
CA LEU A 66 7.59 1.19 1.51
C LEU A 66 6.79 1.93 2.56
N ARG A 67 5.71 1.32 3.02
CA ARG A 67 4.78 1.91 3.98
C ARG A 67 5.17 1.55 5.39
N SER A 68 4.92 2.48 6.31
CA SER A 68 5.20 2.23 7.72
C SER A 68 4.23 1.17 8.27
N SER A 69 4.79 0.12 8.87
CA SER A 69 4.05 -0.91 9.62
C SER A 69 4.11 -0.66 11.13
N ALA A 70 5.13 0.08 11.58
CA ALA A 70 5.31 0.59 12.93
C ALA A 70 6.20 1.84 12.88
N PRO A 71 6.32 2.64 13.96
CA PRO A 71 7.22 3.79 13.98
C PRO A 71 8.63 3.41 13.51
N ASN A 72 9.12 4.10 12.48
CA ASN A 72 10.42 3.86 11.83
C ASN A 72 10.62 2.47 11.20
N VAL A 73 9.57 1.66 11.04
CA VAL A 73 9.61 0.36 10.36
C VAL A 73 8.78 0.43 9.09
N TYR A 74 9.39 0.11 7.96
CA TYR A 74 8.81 0.24 6.62
C TYR A 74 8.85 -1.08 5.87
N GLU A 75 7.78 -1.40 5.16
CA GLU A 75 7.65 -2.67 4.44
C GLU A 75 7.09 -2.47 3.02
N THR A 76 7.54 -3.30 2.09
CA THR A 76 6.89 -3.48 0.78
C THR A 76 7.17 -4.85 0.21
N VAL A 77 6.35 -5.25 -0.77
CA VAL A 77 6.64 -6.40 -1.63
C VAL A 77 7.17 -5.90 -2.97
N ALA A 78 8.29 -6.45 -3.42
CA ALA A 78 8.85 -6.16 -4.73
C ALA A 78 9.47 -7.39 -5.37
N LYS A 79 9.55 -7.37 -6.70
CA LYS A 79 10.44 -8.25 -7.45
C LYS A 79 11.87 -7.72 -7.31
N PHE A 80 12.80 -8.61 -6.98
CA PHE A 80 14.24 -8.35 -6.97
C PHE A 80 14.92 -9.14 -8.08
N ILE A 81 15.81 -8.47 -8.84
CA ILE A 81 16.56 -9.05 -9.96
C ILE A 81 18.01 -9.27 -9.52
N ASN A 82 18.48 -10.52 -9.60
CA ASN A 82 19.83 -10.91 -9.21
C ASN A 82 20.90 -10.10 -9.96
N GLY A 83 21.93 -9.67 -9.22
CA GLY A 83 23.10 -8.98 -9.75
C GLY A 83 22.92 -7.47 -9.91
N GLU A 84 21.71 -6.95 -9.80
CA GLU A 84 21.38 -5.54 -9.99
C GLU A 84 21.43 -4.75 -8.69
N ALA A 85 21.59 -3.43 -8.82
CA ALA A 85 21.72 -2.49 -7.70
C ALA A 85 20.44 -1.68 -7.44
N PHE A 86 20.28 -1.18 -6.20
CA PHE A 86 19.20 -0.28 -5.78
C PHE A 86 19.58 0.57 -4.56
N ARG A 87 18.75 1.57 -4.25
CA ARG A 87 18.93 2.48 -3.10
C ARG A 87 17.59 2.84 -2.45
N PHE A 88 17.62 3.15 -1.16
CA PHE A 88 16.48 3.70 -0.42
C PHE A 88 16.51 5.24 -0.37
N PHE A 89 15.34 5.87 -0.37
CA PHE A 89 15.16 7.31 -0.41
C PHE A 89 14.05 7.74 0.54
N LYS A 90 14.19 8.92 1.15
CA LYS A 90 13.13 9.49 1.99
C LYS A 90 11.97 10.03 1.17
N GLN A 91 12.21 10.36 -0.10
CA GLN A 91 11.25 10.93 -1.04
C GLN A 91 11.36 10.23 -2.40
N ALA A 92 10.33 10.36 -3.24
CA ALA A 92 10.36 9.92 -4.63
C ALA A 92 11.18 10.89 -5.52
N ASP A 93 12.38 11.22 -5.07
CA ASP A 93 13.34 12.10 -5.74
C ASP A 93 14.76 11.75 -5.24
N TRP A 94 15.77 12.05 -6.06
CA TRP A 94 17.18 11.72 -5.79
C TRP A 94 17.73 12.44 -4.55
N ASN A 95 17.21 13.65 -4.27
CA ASN A 95 17.64 14.53 -3.20
C ASN A 95 16.44 14.97 -2.34
N PRO A 96 16.66 15.40 -1.08
CA PRO A 96 17.95 15.57 -0.42
C PRO A 96 18.44 14.36 0.36
N VAL A 97 17.59 13.37 0.65
CA VAL A 97 17.93 12.27 1.58
C VAL A 97 17.79 10.92 0.90
N SER A 98 18.87 10.14 0.95
CA SER A 98 18.93 8.74 0.54
C SER A 98 19.83 7.94 1.48
N TRP A 99 19.67 6.61 1.45
CA TRP A 99 20.40 5.67 2.30
C TRP A 99 20.99 4.54 1.47
N ASN A 100 22.32 4.51 1.44
CA ASN A 100 23.15 3.50 0.80
C ASN A 100 23.42 2.31 1.72
N TYR A 101 24.05 1.25 1.20
CA TYR A 101 24.38 0.04 1.96
C TYR A 101 25.08 0.34 3.30
N PRO A 102 26.11 1.22 3.38
CA PRO A 102 26.84 1.48 4.63
C PRO A 102 26.03 2.23 5.70
N TYR A 103 24.87 2.80 5.35
CA TYR A 103 24.00 3.43 6.35
C TYR A 103 23.44 2.40 7.34
N PHE A 104 23.25 1.17 6.90
CA PHE A 104 22.63 0.10 7.67
C PHE A 104 23.70 -0.79 8.31
N THR A 105 23.47 -1.19 9.56
CA THR A 105 24.44 -1.96 10.36
C THR A 105 24.18 -3.46 10.32
N THR A 106 22.93 -3.86 10.03
CA THR A 106 22.56 -5.27 9.85
C THR A 106 21.72 -5.39 8.59
N VAL A 107 22.21 -6.15 7.62
CA VAL A 107 21.54 -6.33 6.33
C VAL A 107 21.37 -7.81 6.02
N SER A 108 20.30 -8.14 5.30
CA SER A 108 20.06 -9.48 4.77
C SER A 108 21.30 -10.00 4.04
N SER A 109 21.59 -11.31 4.17
CA SER A 109 22.65 -11.98 3.41
C SER A 109 22.39 -11.99 1.89
N GLU A 110 21.17 -11.68 1.48
CA GLU A 110 20.78 -11.52 0.07
C GLU A 110 21.24 -10.17 -0.53
N PHE A 111 21.84 -9.29 0.28
CA PHE A 111 22.38 -8.01 -0.15
C PHE A 111 23.87 -7.89 0.13
N GLU A 112 24.59 -7.23 -0.77
CA GLU A 112 25.98 -6.81 -0.57
C GLU A 112 26.16 -5.34 -1.01
N ASN A 113 27.34 -4.79 -0.72
CA ASN A 113 27.74 -3.50 -1.29
C ASN A 113 28.02 -3.68 -2.79
N ALA A 114 27.42 -2.85 -3.64
CA ALA A 114 27.61 -2.90 -5.08
C ALA A 114 29.03 -2.53 -5.55
N VAL A 115 29.83 -1.85 -4.70
CA VAL A 115 31.18 -1.35 -5.01
C VAL A 115 31.19 -0.46 -6.27
N ASP A 116 30.13 0.33 -6.44
CA ASP A 116 29.83 1.12 -7.64
C ASP A 116 30.19 2.61 -7.51
N GLY A 117 31.01 2.96 -6.51
CA GLY A 117 31.38 4.34 -6.17
C GLY A 117 30.40 5.01 -5.20
N ASP A 118 29.11 4.67 -5.25
CA ASP A 118 28.08 5.20 -4.35
C ASP A 118 27.74 4.26 -3.18
N SER A 119 28.22 3.01 -3.24
CA SER A 119 27.92 1.96 -2.28
C SER A 119 26.41 1.63 -2.21
N ASN A 120 25.77 1.53 -3.37
CA ASN A 120 24.39 1.04 -3.44
C ASN A 120 24.28 -0.39 -2.88
N PHE A 121 23.04 -0.80 -2.61
CA PHE A 121 22.77 -2.21 -2.37
C PHE A 121 22.84 -2.97 -3.69
N ARG A 122 23.45 -4.15 -3.69
CA ARG A 122 23.34 -5.13 -4.77
C ARG A 122 22.62 -6.37 -4.28
N PHE A 123 21.61 -6.83 -5.02
CA PHE A 123 20.90 -8.06 -4.69
C PHE A 123 21.66 -9.28 -5.24
N VAL A 124 22.04 -10.19 -4.35
CA VAL A 124 22.78 -11.42 -4.69
C VAL A 124 21.94 -12.69 -4.55
N GLY A 125 20.71 -12.56 -4.07
CA GLY A 125 19.76 -13.65 -3.97
C GLY A 125 19.19 -14.12 -5.30
N THR A 126 18.42 -15.21 -5.26
CA THR A 126 17.71 -15.70 -6.45
C THR A 126 16.63 -14.70 -6.87
N THR A 127 16.58 -14.34 -8.16
CA THR A 127 15.55 -13.46 -8.72
C THR A 127 14.16 -13.96 -8.33
N GLY A 128 13.34 -13.09 -7.73
CA GLY A 128 12.04 -13.49 -7.20
C GLY A 128 11.33 -12.34 -6.49
N TYR A 129 10.21 -12.66 -5.84
CA TYR A 129 9.42 -11.71 -5.07
C TYR A 129 9.77 -11.80 -3.59
N PHE A 130 9.96 -10.66 -2.95
CA PHE A 130 10.33 -10.59 -1.55
C PHE A 130 9.54 -9.49 -0.84
N LYS A 131 9.16 -9.77 0.40
CA LYS A 131 8.77 -8.74 1.35
C LYS A 131 10.04 -8.20 2.00
N VAL A 132 10.38 -6.94 1.74
CA VAL A 132 11.51 -6.25 2.38
C VAL A 132 11.01 -5.46 3.58
N THR A 133 11.79 -5.44 4.66
CA THR A 133 11.52 -4.70 5.89
C THR A 133 12.73 -3.86 6.26
N VAL A 134 12.53 -2.56 6.43
CA VAL A 134 13.55 -1.57 6.78
C VAL A 134 13.21 -0.97 8.13
N ASN A 135 14.12 -1.06 9.10
CA ASN A 135 13.98 -0.40 10.39
C ASN A 135 15.03 0.72 10.50
N MET A 136 14.56 1.96 10.54
CA MET A 136 15.41 3.15 10.58
C MET A 136 15.98 3.42 11.99
N THR A 137 15.35 2.90 13.04
CA THR A 137 15.84 3.03 14.43
C THR A 137 17.02 2.09 14.66
N THR A 138 16.88 0.81 14.31
CA THR A 138 17.92 -0.21 14.48
C THR A 138 18.87 -0.29 13.29
N LYS A 139 18.61 0.48 12.24
CA LYS A 139 19.38 0.49 10.98
C LYS A 139 19.52 -0.91 10.38
N THR A 140 18.39 -1.61 10.29
CA THR A 140 18.35 -2.97 9.75
C THR A 140 17.55 -3.07 8.45
N VAL A 141 18.02 -3.91 7.53
CA VAL A 141 17.30 -4.29 6.30
C VAL A 141 17.21 -5.80 6.27
N SER A 142 15.99 -6.34 6.22
CA SER A 142 15.74 -7.77 6.12
C SER A 142 14.76 -8.06 4.99
N MET A 143 14.73 -9.29 4.49
CA MET A 143 13.74 -9.71 3.50
C MET A 143 13.36 -11.17 3.68
N VAL A 144 12.15 -11.49 3.26
CA VAL A 144 11.65 -12.87 3.19
C VAL A 144 11.07 -13.11 1.81
N ALA A 145 11.35 -14.28 1.23
CA ALA A 145 10.77 -14.68 -0.05
C ALA A 145 9.26 -14.81 0.07
N VAL A 146 8.53 -14.38 -0.95
CA VAL A 146 7.08 -14.52 -1.07
C VAL A 146 6.73 -15.05 -2.46
N ALA A 147 5.53 -15.61 -2.60
CA ALA A 147 5.01 -15.94 -3.91
C ALA A 147 4.79 -14.68 -4.75
N GLU A 148 4.78 -14.83 -6.07
CA GLU A 148 4.36 -13.77 -6.98
C GLU A 148 2.95 -13.28 -6.60
N PRO A 149 2.77 -11.97 -6.36
CA PRO A 149 1.44 -11.43 -6.14
C PRO A 149 0.61 -11.54 -7.41
N VAL A 150 -0.57 -12.13 -7.28
CA VAL A 150 -1.52 -12.30 -8.39
C VAL A 150 -2.88 -11.75 -8.01
N LEU A 151 -3.61 -11.28 -9.02
CA LEU A 151 -4.99 -10.85 -8.89
C LEU A 151 -5.73 -11.25 -10.17
N PHE A 152 -6.81 -11.99 -10.01
CA PHE A 152 -7.67 -12.43 -11.09
C PHE A 152 -9.00 -11.69 -11.05
N ALA A 153 -9.71 -11.64 -12.16
CA ALA A 153 -11.11 -11.23 -12.20
C ALA A 153 -11.91 -12.15 -13.13
N THR A 154 -13.15 -12.45 -12.74
CA THR A 154 -14.13 -13.18 -13.57
C THR A 154 -15.52 -12.62 -13.29
N GLY A 155 -16.45 -12.82 -14.21
CA GLY A 155 -17.81 -12.28 -14.13
C GLY A 155 -18.46 -12.14 -15.50
N ALA A 156 -19.78 -12.06 -15.53
CA ALA A 156 -20.54 -11.79 -16.75
C ALA A 156 -20.11 -10.47 -17.43
N ALA A 157 -19.63 -9.47 -16.67
CA ALA A 157 -19.04 -8.26 -17.23
C ALA A 157 -17.77 -8.52 -18.04
N LEU A 158 -17.09 -9.64 -17.81
CA LEU A 158 -15.80 -10.04 -18.36
C LEU A 158 -15.89 -11.28 -19.25
N GLY A 159 -17.11 -11.70 -19.64
CA GLY A 159 -17.34 -12.84 -20.53
C GLY A 159 -18.15 -13.98 -19.90
N GLY A 160 -18.20 -14.06 -18.57
CA GLY A 160 -18.91 -15.13 -17.85
C GLY A 160 -18.24 -15.52 -16.54
N TRP A 161 -18.74 -16.59 -15.92
CA TRP A 161 -18.28 -17.10 -14.62
C TRP A 161 -17.55 -18.45 -14.75
N ASN A 162 -17.16 -18.83 -15.97
CA ASN A 162 -16.40 -20.05 -16.20
C ASN A 162 -14.90 -19.77 -16.04
N TRP A 163 -14.26 -20.37 -15.05
CA TRP A 163 -12.81 -20.21 -14.82
C TRP A 163 -11.93 -20.76 -15.94
N ASP A 164 -12.43 -21.64 -16.79
CA ASP A 164 -11.64 -22.18 -17.90
C ASP A 164 -11.59 -21.22 -19.10
N THR A 165 -12.56 -20.31 -19.23
CA THR A 165 -12.72 -19.47 -20.44
C THR A 165 -12.87 -17.97 -20.17
N ASP A 166 -13.42 -17.60 -19.02
CA ASP A 166 -13.99 -16.27 -18.76
C ASP A 166 -13.33 -15.58 -17.55
N ASN A 167 -12.01 -15.66 -17.47
CA ASN A 167 -11.23 -14.97 -16.44
C ASN A 167 -10.06 -14.21 -17.04
N ILE A 168 -9.62 -13.18 -16.33
CA ILE A 168 -8.40 -12.43 -16.64
C ILE A 168 -7.47 -12.43 -15.44
N GLN A 169 -6.17 -12.45 -15.70
CA GLN A 169 -5.16 -12.12 -14.71
C GLN A 169 -4.74 -10.66 -14.91
N LEU A 170 -4.74 -9.90 -13.83
CA LEU A 170 -4.21 -8.53 -13.84
C LEU A 170 -2.69 -8.57 -13.65
N THR A 171 -1.99 -7.73 -14.40
CA THR A 171 -0.55 -7.54 -14.29
C THR A 171 -0.23 -6.83 -12.98
N TRP A 172 0.60 -7.44 -12.14
CA TRP A 172 1.15 -6.79 -10.95
C TRP A 172 2.16 -5.71 -11.34
N LEU A 173 2.02 -4.51 -10.79
CA LEU A 173 2.88 -3.35 -11.09
C LEU A 173 3.77 -2.97 -9.90
N SER A 174 3.17 -2.95 -8.71
CA SER A 174 3.85 -2.62 -7.44
C SER A 174 3.04 -3.20 -6.29
N ASN A 175 3.52 -3.09 -5.05
CA ASN A 175 2.88 -3.68 -3.88
C ASN A 175 1.38 -3.33 -3.80
N GLY A 176 0.53 -4.34 -3.92
CA GLY A 176 -0.94 -4.19 -3.94
C GLY A 176 -1.55 -3.58 -5.20
N ILE A 177 -0.76 -3.15 -6.19
CA ILE A 177 -1.24 -2.46 -7.40
C ILE A 177 -1.20 -3.37 -8.62
N PHE A 178 -2.34 -3.52 -9.28
CA PHE A 178 -2.57 -4.39 -10.41
C PHE A 178 -3.29 -3.65 -11.54
N ARG A 179 -3.09 -4.07 -12.78
CA ARG A 179 -3.72 -3.48 -13.96
C ARG A 179 -4.07 -4.51 -15.03
N ALA A 180 -5.19 -4.31 -15.72
CA ALA A 180 -5.49 -4.99 -16.98
C ALA A 180 -6.22 -4.05 -17.93
N THR A 181 -6.19 -4.37 -19.22
CA THR A 181 -7.05 -3.77 -20.24
C THR A 181 -7.92 -4.85 -20.83
N THR A 182 -9.24 -4.69 -20.77
CA THR A 182 -10.22 -5.70 -21.25
C THR A 182 -11.55 -5.04 -21.62
N ASN A 183 -12.41 -5.80 -22.30
CA ASN A 183 -13.76 -5.37 -22.59
C ASN A 183 -14.68 -5.61 -21.39
N PHE A 184 -15.54 -4.63 -21.09
CA PHE A 184 -16.59 -4.72 -20.08
C PHE A 184 -17.98 -4.68 -20.73
N ALA A 185 -18.89 -5.51 -20.22
CA ALA A 185 -20.33 -5.43 -20.44
C ALA A 185 -21.06 -4.94 -19.18
N VAL A 186 -22.30 -4.45 -19.31
CA VAL A 186 -23.12 -3.93 -18.18
C VAL A 186 -23.63 -5.07 -17.30
N GLU A 187 -22.72 -5.69 -16.56
CA GLU A 187 -22.93 -6.92 -15.82
C GLU A 187 -22.04 -6.98 -14.57
N THR A 188 -22.12 -8.09 -13.83
CA THR A 188 -21.38 -8.30 -12.59
C THR A 188 -20.01 -8.96 -12.76
N PHE A 189 -19.09 -8.69 -11.84
CA PHE A 189 -17.78 -9.35 -11.73
C PHE A 189 -17.17 -9.25 -10.33
N ARG A 190 -16.09 -10.01 -10.09
CA ARG A 190 -15.36 -10.07 -8.82
C ARG A 190 -13.87 -10.28 -9.03
N PHE A 191 -13.05 -9.80 -8.09
CA PHE A 191 -11.61 -10.09 -8.04
C PHE A 191 -11.27 -11.27 -7.12
N PHE A 192 -10.21 -12.01 -7.43
CA PHE A 192 -9.78 -13.21 -6.69
C PHE A 192 -8.27 -13.26 -6.50
N LYS A 193 -7.83 -13.85 -5.39
CA LYS A 193 -6.39 -14.01 -5.07
C LYS A 193 -5.74 -15.19 -5.82
N GLN A 194 -6.51 -15.94 -6.60
CA GLN A 194 -6.08 -17.13 -7.33
C GLN A 194 -6.94 -17.34 -8.59
N ALA A 195 -6.45 -18.17 -9.51
CA ALA A 195 -7.20 -18.65 -10.67
C ALA A 195 -8.20 -19.73 -10.23
N GLY A 196 -9.32 -19.30 -9.65
CA GLY A 196 -10.36 -20.19 -9.16
C GLY A 196 -11.21 -19.58 -8.05
N TRP A 197 -12.28 -20.28 -7.69
CA TRP A 197 -13.13 -19.90 -6.56
C TRP A 197 -12.37 -19.94 -5.22
N GLY A 198 -12.84 -19.13 -4.26
CA GLY A 198 -12.27 -19.00 -2.92
C GLY A 198 -12.19 -17.53 -2.53
N ASP A 199 -11.11 -17.15 -1.84
CA ASP A 199 -10.89 -15.78 -1.39
C ASP A 199 -10.91 -14.76 -2.54
N GLY A 200 -11.72 -13.73 -2.37
CA GLY A 200 -11.86 -12.65 -3.33
C GLY A 200 -12.12 -11.31 -2.69
N TYR A 201 -12.24 -10.29 -3.54
CA TYR A 201 -12.52 -8.92 -3.17
C TYR A 201 -13.80 -8.46 -3.88
N ASN A 202 -14.85 -8.26 -3.09
CA ASN A 202 -16.16 -7.80 -3.54
C ASN A 202 -16.23 -6.28 -3.41
N TYR A 203 -17.33 -5.67 -3.85
CA TYR A 203 -17.50 -4.22 -3.80
C TYR A 203 -17.22 -3.63 -2.39
N PRO A 204 -17.74 -4.20 -1.29
CA PRO A 204 -17.53 -3.64 0.06
C PRO A 204 -16.09 -3.71 0.56
N TYR A 205 -15.22 -4.54 -0.03
CA TYR A 205 -13.79 -4.54 0.34
C TYR A 205 -13.18 -3.16 0.14
N PHE A 206 -13.65 -2.44 -0.88
CA PHE A 206 -13.14 -1.13 -1.29
C PHE A 206 -13.83 0.04 -0.56
N ASP A 207 -14.72 -0.25 0.41
CA ASP A 207 -15.33 0.79 1.24
C ASP A 207 -14.28 1.57 2.04
N GLY A 208 -14.44 2.90 2.05
CA GLY A 208 -13.49 3.85 2.63
C GLY A 208 -12.31 4.22 1.71
N GLY A 209 -12.23 3.63 0.51
CA GLY A 209 -11.28 4.00 -0.53
C GLY A 209 -11.94 4.74 -1.70
N THR A 210 -11.42 4.53 -2.91
CA THR A 210 -11.90 5.18 -4.15
C THR A 210 -12.38 4.15 -5.14
N VAL A 211 -13.66 4.14 -5.45
CA VAL A 211 -14.26 3.27 -6.47
C VAL A 211 -14.66 4.10 -7.68
N SER A 212 -14.36 3.60 -8.88
CA SER A 212 -14.77 4.21 -10.15
C SER A 212 -16.28 4.45 -10.16
N PRO A 213 -16.76 5.62 -10.64
CA PRO A 213 -18.20 5.87 -10.77
C PRO A 213 -18.87 4.98 -11.83
N LEU A 214 -18.09 4.21 -12.59
CA LEU A 214 -18.59 3.19 -13.52
C LEU A 214 -18.92 1.86 -12.82
N PHE A 215 -18.75 1.78 -11.51
CA PHE A 215 -19.11 0.61 -10.70
C PHE A 215 -20.12 0.94 -9.62
N GLU A 216 -21.02 0.01 -9.38
CA GLU A 216 -21.92 0.00 -8.22
C GLU A 216 -21.87 -1.36 -7.51
N ASN A 217 -22.38 -1.41 -6.27
CA ASN A 217 -22.67 -2.68 -5.62
C ASN A 217 -23.85 -3.34 -6.34
N ALA A 218 -23.67 -4.58 -6.80
CA ALA A 218 -24.70 -5.33 -7.49
C ALA A 218 -25.94 -5.63 -6.63
N ASN A 219 -25.82 -5.59 -5.29
CA ASN A 219 -26.85 -6.00 -4.34
C ASN A 219 -27.41 -7.41 -4.62
N ASP A 220 -26.55 -8.32 -5.06
CA ASP A 220 -26.88 -9.68 -5.53
C ASP A 220 -26.73 -10.76 -4.44
N GLY A 221 -26.76 -10.36 -3.17
CA GLY A 221 -26.50 -11.22 -2.00
C GLY A 221 -25.01 -11.42 -1.72
N ASP A 222 -24.18 -11.35 -2.75
CA ASP A 222 -22.74 -11.51 -2.71
C ASP A 222 -21.99 -10.16 -2.73
N SER A 223 -22.68 -9.09 -3.09
CA SER A 223 -22.14 -7.73 -3.24
C SER A 223 -21.01 -7.65 -4.27
N ASN A 224 -21.18 -8.33 -5.41
CA ASN A 224 -20.26 -8.20 -6.53
C ASN A 224 -20.16 -6.75 -7.03
N PHE A 225 -19.11 -6.47 -7.80
CA PHE A 225 -19.09 -5.27 -8.62
C PHE A 225 -20.09 -5.42 -9.75
N LYS A 226 -20.80 -4.35 -10.09
CA LYS A 226 -21.55 -4.24 -11.34
C LYS A 226 -21.01 -3.08 -12.16
N PHE A 227 -20.62 -3.34 -13.39
CA PHE A 227 -20.27 -2.29 -14.34
C PHE A 227 -21.52 -1.62 -14.89
N ILE A 228 -21.57 -0.29 -14.83
CA ILE A 228 -22.72 0.53 -15.26
C ILE A 228 -22.36 1.56 -16.34
N GLY A 229 -21.14 1.48 -16.88
CA GLY A 229 -20.71 2.33 -17.99
C GLY A 229 -21.17 1.82 -19.35
N THR A 230 -20.78 2.55 -20.40
CA THR A 230 -20.97 2.09 -21.79
C THR A 230 -20.07 0.88 -22.05
N PRO A 231 -20.58 -0.24 -22.58
CA PRO A 231 -19.77 -1.40 -22.95
C PRO A 231 -18.59 -1.03 -23.87
N GLY A 232 -17.45 -1.67 -23.66
CA GLY A 232 -16.25 -1.41 -24.45
C GLY A 232 -14.96 -1.75 -23.71
N SER A 233 -13.82 -1.41 -24.32
CA SER A 233 -12.50 -1.65 -23.73
C SER A 233 -12.16 -0.59 -22.70
N TYR A 234 -11.67 -1.03 -21.54
CA TYR A 234 -11.19 -0.18 -20.46
C TYR A 234 -9.91 -0.72 -19.86
N THR A 235 -9.06 0.18 -19.41
CA THR A 235 -7.94 -0.11 -18.51
C THR A 235 -8.43 0.04 -17.07
N ILE A 236 -8.44 -1.07 -16.33
CA ILE A 236 -8.74 -1.10 -14.90
C ILE A 236 -7.45 -1.10 -14.09
N THR A 237 -7.36 -0.23 -13.08
CA THR A 237 -6.26 -0.21 -12.10
C THR A 237 -6.82 -0.46 -10.71
N VAL A 238 -6.27 -1.46 -10.01
CA VAL A 238 -6.69 -1.88 -8.67
C VAL A 238 -5.52 -1.68 -7.70
N ASN A 239 -5.76 -1.01 -6.58
CA ASN A 239 -4.84 -0.94 -5.45
C ASN A 239 -5.54 -1.53 -4.22
N LEU A 240 -5.11 -2.73 -3.82
CA LEU A 240 -5.71 -3.47 -2.72
C LEU A 240 -5.38 -2.89 -1.34
N ILE A 241 -4.33 -2.07 -1.22
CA ILE A 241 -3.90 -1.48 0.05
C ILE A 241 -4.65 -0.17 0.29
N ASP A 242 -4.69 0.71 -0.71
CA ASP A 242 -5.45 1.98 -0.65
C ASP A 242 -6.94 1.81 -0.93
N LYS A 243 -7.39 0.58 -1.23
CA LYS A 243 -8.77 0.28 -1.59
C LYS A 243 -9.24 1.13 -2.77
N ILE A 244 -8.40 1.23 -3.80
CA ILE A 244 -8.71 1.98 -5.02
C ILE A 244 -9.04 1.02 -6.15
N VAL A 245 -10.10 1.29 -6.89
CA VAL A 245 -10.39 0.64 -8.16
C VAL A 245 -10.88 1.69 -9.14
N THR A 246 -10.06 2.02 -10.14
CA THR A 246 -10.36 3.05 -11.15
C THR A 246 -10.35 2.46 -12.55
N MET A 247 -10.99 3.19 -13.47
CA MET A 247 -11.01 2.84 -14.89
C MET A 247 -10.71 4.05 -15.76
N THR A 248 -10.04 3.81 -16.87
CA THR A 248 -9.91 4.76 -17.98
C THR A 248 -10.18 4.04 -19.29
N GLN A 249 -10.68 4.73 -20.31
CA GLN A 249 -10.61 4.21 -21.67
C GLN A 249 -9.14 4.19 -22.13
N PRO A 250 -8.72 3.17 -22.90
CA PRO A 250 -7.34 3.05 -23.39
C PRO A 250 -6.98 4.13 -24.42
#